data_AF-A0A967TKY4-F1
#
_entry.id   AF-A0A967TKY4-F1
#
_cell.length_a   1.000
_cell.length_b   1.000
_cell.length_c   1.000
_cell.angle_alpha   90.00
_cell.angle_beta   90.00
_cell.angle_gamma   90.00
#
_symmetry.space_group_name_H-M   'P 1'
#
loop_
_entity.id
_entity.type
_entity.pdbx_description
1 polymer ?
#
loop_
_entity_poly.entity_id
_entity_poly.type
_entity_poly.pdbx_seq_one_letter_code
_entity_poly.pdbx_strand_id
1 'polypeptide(L)'
;MSGTGYRQIVSHLRGELTLDETVERIATATRQYSRRQLTWFRNQLPEGTVRIRATDPLERQVEGVLGAWRRAVASPTEPPGRRTRTENGGGEVEG
;
A
#
# COMPACT_ATOMS: atom_id res chain seq x y z
N MET A 1 -0.09 -19.26 -0.06
CA MET A 1 1.20 -18.58 -0.32
C MET A 1 1.04 -17.64 -1.52
N SER A 2 0.85 -16.35 -1.30
CA SER A 2 0.51 -15.36 -2.36
C SER A 2 1.53 -14.22 -2.46
N GLY A 3 2.80 -14.47 -2.14
CA GLY A 3 3.88 -13.54 -2.47
C GLY A 3 4.18 -13.61 -3.97
N THR A 4 4.39 -12.46 -4.60
CA THR A 4 4.83 -12.38 -6.01
C THR A 4 6.12 -13.19 -6.18
N GLY A 5 6.10 -14.17 -7.09
CA GLY A 5 7.28 -14.97 -7.47
C GLY A 5 7.36 -16.37 -6.86
N TYR A 6 6.67 -16.65 -5.76
CA TYR A 6 6.74 -17.97 -5.12
C TYR A 6 6.20 -19.10 -6.01
N ARG A 7 5.13 -18.84 -6.78
CA ARG A 7 4.57 -19.83 -7.71
C ARG A 7 5.57 -20.19 -8.82
N GLN A 8 6.28 -19.20 -9.33
CA GLN A 8 7.28 -19.38 -10.39
C GLN A 8 8.47 -20.20 -9.87
N ILE A 9 8.93 -19.91 -8.64
CA ILE A 9 9.99 -20.69 -7.99
C ILE A 9 9.55 -22.15 -7.79
N VAL A 10 8.33 -22.40 -7.32
CA VAL A 10 7.80 -23.77 -7.16
C VAL A 10 7.77 -24.52 -8.50
N SER A 11 7.32 -23.89 -9.58
CA SER A 11 7.33 -24.50 -10.91
C SER A 11 8.75 -24.80 -11.41
N HIS A 12 9.72 -23.94 -11.13
CA HIS A 12 11.14 -24.22 -11.43
C HIS A 12 11.64 -25.46 -10.68
N LEU A 13 11.37 -25.54 -9.38
CA LEU A 13 11.78 -26.67 -8.54
C LEU A 13 11.13 -28.00 -8.96
N ARG A 14 10.00 -27.95 -9.66
CA ARG A 14 9.33 -29.11 -10.25
C ARG A 14 9.82 -29.46 -11.66
N GLY A 15 10.75 -28.69 -12.22
CA GLY A 15 11.22 -28.86 -13.59
C GLY A 15 10.23 -28.38 -14.66
N GLU A 16 9.17 -27.67 -14.28
CA GLU A 16 8.14 -27.15 -15.20
C GLU A 16 8.59 -25.85 -15.90
N LEU A 17 9.60 -25.17 -15.36
CA LEU A 17 10.20 -23.96 -15.92
C LEU A 17 11.72 -24.00 -15.81
N THR A 18 12.40 -23.46 -16.80
CA THR A 18 13.83 -23.17 -16.69
C THR A 18 14.07 -22.03 -15.70
N LEU A 19 15.31 -21.89 -15.24
CA LEU A 19 15.70 -20.80 -14.34
C LEU A 19 15.47 -19.43 -15.01
N ASP A 20 15.84 -19.31 -16.29
CA ASP A 20 15.73 -18.06 -17.03
C ASP A 20 14.26 -17.64 -17.22
N GLU A 21 13.38 -18.58 -17.62
CA GLU A 21 11.95 -18.32 -17.72
C GLU A 21 11.34 -17.92 -16.37
N THR A 22 11.84 -18.53 -15.30
CA THR A 22 11.39 -18.24 -13.94
C THR A 22 11.75 -16.82 -13.55
N VAL A 23 13.01 -16.41 -13.77
CA VAL A 23 13.49 -15.04 -13.51
C VAL A 23 12.68 -14.02 -14.32
N GLU A 24 12.48 -14.28 -15.62
CA GLU A 24 11.73 -13.37 -16.49
C GLU A 24 10.27 -13.22 -16.06
N ARG A 25 9.62 -14.33 -15.69
CA ARG A 25 8.23 -14.30 -15.20
C ARG A 25 8.11 -13.55 -13.88
N ILE A 26 9.06 -13.72 -12.95
CA ILE A 26 9.08 -12.99 -11.68
C ILE A 26 9.29 -11.49 -11.95
N ALA A 27 10.28 -11.13 -12.74
CA ALA A 27 10.57 -9.73 -13.08
C ALA A 27 9.37 -9.05 -13.75
N THR A 28 8.71 -9.75 -14.67
CA THR A 28 7.50 -9.26 -15.34
C THR A 28 6.35 -9.08 -14.37
N ALA A 29 6.07 -10.05 -13.51
CA ALA A 29 5.02 -9.94 -12.49
C ALA A 29 5.27 -8.77 -11.53
N THR A 30 6.52 -8.58 -11.09
CA THR A 30 6.94 -7.47 -10.24
C THR A 30 6.74 -6.12 -10.95
N ARG A 31 7.17 -5.99 -12.21
CA ARG A 31 6.96 -4.77 -13.02
C ARG A 31 5.47 -4.44 -13.15
N GLN A 32 4.62 -5.42 -13.45
CA GLN A 32 3.18 -5.22 -13.54
C GLN A 32 2.57 -4.79 -12.20
N TYR A 33 2.99 -5.40 -11.10
CA TYR A 33 2.54 -5.02 -9.76
C TYR A 33 2.94 -3.59 -9.41
N SER A 34 4.21 -3.21 -9.63
CA SER A 34 4.70 -1.84 -9.43
C SER A 34 3.93 -0.82 -10.27
N ARG A 35 3.62 -1.15 -11.55
CA ARG A 35 2.78 -0.29 -12.40
C ARG A 35 1.38 -0.10 -11.82
N ARG A 36 0.74 -1.17 -11.32
CA ARG A 36 -0.57 -1.07 -10.67
C ARG A 36 -0.53 -0.19 -9.41
N GLN A 37 0.51 -0.34 -8.59
CA GLN A 37 0.74 0.52 -7.42
C GLN A 37 0.86 1.99 -7.83
N LEU A 38 1.67 2.31 -8.85
CA LEU A 38 1.80 3.67 -9.36
C LEU A 38 0.48 4.24 -9.88
N THR A 39 -0.30 3.46 -10.62
CA THR A 39 -1.63 3.89 -11.09
C THR A 39 -2.56 4.17 -9.91
N TRP A 40 -2.60 3.29 -8.91
CA TRP A 40 -3.41 3.49 -7.72
C TRP A 40 -2.98 4.75 -6.96
N PHE A 41 -1.67 4.95 -6.73
CA PHE A 41 -1.14 6.15 -6.08
C PHE A 41 -1.46 7.46 -6.82
N ARG A 42 -1.57 7.44 -8.15
CA ARG A 42 -1.95 8.64 -8.92
C ARG A 42 -3.40 9.03 -8.73
N ASN A 43 -4.29 8.05 -8.55
CA ASN A 43 -5.73 8.24 -8.69
C ASN A 43 -6.50 8.14 -7.37
N GLN A 44 -5.91 7.55 -6.32
CA GLN A 44 -6.65 7.14 -5.12
C GLN A 44 -6.02 7.64 -3.81
N LEU A 45 -4.97 8.47 -3.87
CA LEU A 45 -4.37 9.03 -2.66
C LEU A 45 -5.28 10.11 -2.07
N PRO A 46 -5.44 10.17 -0.73
CA PRO A 46 -6.20 11.22 -0.06
C PRO A 46 -5.64 12.62 -0.35
N GLU A 47 -6.53 13.61 -0.28
CA GLU A 47 -6.13 15.01 -0.29
C GLU A 47 -5.19 15.31 0.88
N GLY A 48 -4.18 16.15 0.64
CA GLY A 48 -3.11 16.42 1.62
C GLY A 48 -1.99 15.38 1.66
N THR A 49 -2.02 14.33 0.83
CA THR A 49 -0.91 13.38 0.75
C THR A 49 0.38 14.07 0.27
N VAL A 50 1.45 13.94 1.07
CA VAL A 50 2.76 14.51 0.75
C VAL A 50 3.56 13.53 -0.11
N ARG A 51 4.11 14.01 -1.23
CA ARG A 51 4.97 13.23 -2.13
C ARG A 51 6.43 13.56 -1.89
N ILE A 52 7.22 12.52 -1.62
CA ILE A 52 8.67 12.63 -1.43
C ILE A 52 9.34 11.86 -2.56
N ARG A 53 10.25 12.52 -3.27
CA ARG A 53 10.99 11.90 -4.37
C ARG A 53 12.18 11.14 -3.78
N ALA A 54 12.17 9.83 -3.97
CA ALA A 54 13.23 8.95 -3.46
C ALA A 54 14.62 9.18 -4.10
N THR A 55 14.67 9.89 -5.23
CA THR A 55 15.92 10.24 -5.92
C THR A 55 16.50 11.59 -5.50
N ASP A 56 15.83 12.34 -4.62
CA ASP A 56 16.40 13.56 -4.04
C ASP A 56 17.46 13.19 -2.99
N PRO A 57 18.40 14.09 -2.65
CA PRO A 57 19.32 13.88 -1.52
C PRO A 57 18.57 13.57 -0.23
N LEU A 58 19.16 12.76 0.65
CA LEU A 58 18.51 12.28 1.87
C LEU A 58 18.03 13.43 2.76
N GLU A 59 18.85 14.47 2.90
CA GLU A 59 18.54 15.65 3.70
C GLU A 59 17.24 16.31 3.24
N ARG A 60 17.07 16.45 1.91
CA ARG A 60 15.85 17.00 1.31
C ARG A 60 14.63 16.09 1.51
N GLN A 61 14.83 14.77 1.49
CA GLN A 61 13.76 13.82 1.82
C GLN A 61 13.34 13.98 3.29
N VAL A 62 14.30 14.05 4.22
CA VAL A 62 14.07 14.22 5.66
C VAL A 62 13.34 15.54 5.94
N GLU A 63 13.76 16.65 5.35
CA GLU A 63 13.08 17.94 5.45
C GLU A 63 11.62 17.85 5.01
N GLY A 64 11.36 17.15 3.89
CA GLY A 64 10.02 16.89 3.38
C GLY A 64 9.15 16.12 4.37
N VAL A 65 9.67 15.02 4.94
CA VAL A 65 8.97 14.22 5.96
C VAL A 65 8.68 15.06 7.20
N LEU A 66 9.69 15.72 7.76
CA LEU A 66 9.55 16.48 9.00
C LEU A 66 8.60 17.67 8.84
N GLY A 67 8.66 18.36 7.70
CA GLY A 67 7.74 19.45 7.39
C GLY A 67 6.28 18.96 7.31
N ALA A 68 6.05 17.80 6.68
CA ALA A 68 4.74 17.17 6.64
C ALA A 68 4.24 16.77 8.03
N TRP A 69 5.09 16.11 8.81
CA TRP A 69 4.79 15.68 10.18
C TRP A 69 4.43 16.86 11.07
N ARG A 70 5.21 17.95 11.04
CA ARG A 70 4.94 19.17 11.83
C ARG A 70 3.60 19.80 11.50
N ARG A 71 3.22 19.88 10.22
CA ARG A 71 1.88 20.40 9.84
C ARG A 71 0.75 19.53 10.36
N ALA A 72 0.91 18.21 10.28
CA ALA A 72 -0.08 17.25 10.77
C ALA A 72 -0.23 17.29 12.31
N VAL A 73 0.86 17.52 13.05
CA VAL A 73 0.83 17.60 14.52
C VAL A 73 0.39 18.98 15.03
N ALA A 74 0.70 20.06 14.29
CA ALA A 74 0.32 21.43 14.68
C ALA A 74 -1.16 21.76 14.44
N SER A 75 -1.83 20.99 13.57
CA SER A 75 -3.28 21.02 13.43
C SER A 75 -3.84 19.84 14.20
N PRO A 76 -4.48 20.02 15.38
CA PRO A 76 -5.14 18.92 16.07
C PRO A 76 -6.33 18.52 15.19
N THR A 77 -6.07 17.62 14.26
CA THR A 77 -7.05 17.18 13.30
C THR A 77 -7.92 16.20 14.05
N GLU A 78 -9.20 16.54 14.22
CA GLU A 78 -10.22 15.61 14.68
C GLU A 78 -10.12 14.34 13.82
N PRO A 79 -9.97 13.15 14.41
CA PRO A 79 -9.77 11.93 13.64
C PRO A 79 -10.97 11.71 12.71
N PRO A 80 -10.75 11.30 11.44
CA PRO A 80 -11.85 11.05 10.52
C PRO A 80 -12.76 10.00 11.15
N GLY A 81 -14.02 10.40 11.34
CA GLY A 81 -15.04 9.72 12.13
C GLY A 81 -14.92 8.20 12.06
N ARG A 82 -14.54 7.61 13.19
CA ARG A 82 -14.93 6.24 13.50
C ARG A 82 -16.45 6.28 13.53
N ARG A 83 -17.11 5.88 12.43
CA ARG A 83 -18.53 5.50 12.49
C ARG A 83 -18.61 4.30 13.42
N THR A 84 -18.64 4.54 14.72
CA THR A 84 -19.22 3.60 15.66
C THR A 84 -20.67 3.53 15.26
N ARG A 85 -21.02 2.45 14.56
CA ARG A 85 -22.39 1.98 14.50
C ARG A 85 -22.88 1.92 15.95
N THR A 86 -23.63 2.92 16.37
CA THR A 86 -24.53 2.83 17.51
C THR A 86 -25.58 1.81 17.11
N GLU A 87 -25.33 0.54 17.40
CA GLU A 87 -26.40 -0.41 17.70
C GLU A 87 -27.00 0.02 19.05
N ASN A 88 -27.87 1.04 19.01
CA ASN A 88 -29.04 1.08 19.88
C ASN A 88 -30.11 0.33 19.07
N GLY A 89 -30.59 -0.83 19.49
CA GLY A 89 -31.34 -0.97 20.74
C GLY A 89 -32.79 -1.19 20.34
N GLY A 90 -33.11 -2.44 20.00
CA GLY A 90 -34.47 -2.92 19.74
C GLY A 90 -34.65 -4.22 20.51
N GLY A 91 -34.76 -4.11 21.83
CA GLY A 91 -35.39 -5.15 22.62
C GLY A 91 -36.88 -5.11 22.31
N GLU A 92 -37.40 -6.19 21.76
CA GLU A 92 -38.80 -6.57 21.91
C GLU A 92 -38.83 -7.83 22.76
N VAL A 93 -39.45 -7.68 23.91
CA VAL A 93 -39.80 -8.72 24.88
C VAL A 93 -41.23 -9.17 24.58
N GLU A 94 -41.41 -10.49 24.61
CA GLU A 94 -42.64 -11.25 24.86
C GLU A 94 -43.74 -11.37 23.81
N GLY A 95 -44.14 -12.64 23.63
CA GLY A 95 -45.22 -13.16 22.81
C GLY A 95 -45.07 -14.66 22.62
#